data_AF-A0A8J7J9P0-F1
#
_entry.id   AF-A0A8J7J9P0-F1
#
_cell.length_a   1.000
_cell.length_b   1.000
_cell.length_c   1.000
_cell.angle_alpha   90.00
_cell.angle_beta   90.00
_cell.angle_gamma   90.00
#
_symmetry.space_group_name_H-M   'P 1'
#
loop_
_entity.id
_entity.type
_entity.pdbx_description
1 polymer ?
#
loop_
_entity_poly.entity_id
_entity_poly.type
_entity_poly.pdbx_seq_one_letter_code
_entity_poly.pdbx_strand_id
1 'polypeptide(L)'
;MPRLQISKFSEEEASALILSHLRNGKKGDPNNSDYGNDLYIPNVVLACLDEVQAEWRRQNVGVGMVRLELDTQTNSESFYDAAWSLCTRGILRPGITITGRQFEYAGVIGAGFNLTPYGRQWLSEVSGYECIPSEFGRFSQLLATHAQRFGDGYQVRSQEAVRCYRAHTYLACCVMCGAASESILLSLAIAKTGNEERVITDYRTGKGRSRIENLILSNQNSHVQQELPNYTSLLTYWRNDAAHGEETKISEEEAFTSLILLLRFAQFSDDRWDKLTM
;
A
#
# COMPACT_ATOMS: atom_id res chain seq x y z
N MET A 1 24.71 -18.95 -27.96
CA MET A 1 23.24 -19.11 -27.93
C MET A 1 22.63 -17.74 -27.68
N PRO A 2 21.50 -17.37 -28.32
CA PRO A 2 20.80 -16.12 -28.02
C PRO A 2 20.37 -16.12 -26.54
N ARG A 3 20.55 -14.98 -25.86
CA ARG A 3 20.10 -14.78 -24.48
C ARG A 3 18.87 -13.90 -24.51
N LEU A 4 17.81 -14.34 -23.85
CA LEU A 4 16.62 -13.53 -23.66
C LEU A 4 16.63 -13.09 -22.19
N GLN A 5 16.79 -11.78 -21.97
CA GLN A 5 16.69 -11.20 -20.64
C GLN A 5 15.21 -11.06 -20.30
N ILE A 6 14.79 -11.69 -19.22
CA ILE A 6 13.46 -11.45 -18.64
C ILE A 6 13.54 -10.13 -17.86
N SER A 7 12.56 -9.26 -18.05
CA SER A 7 12.42 -8.03 -17.26
C SER A 7 12.29 -8.35 -15.77
N LYS A 8 12.74 -7.44 -14.91
CA LYS A 8 12.56 -7.58 -13.45
C LYS A 8 11.07 -7.77 -13.14
N PHE A 9 10.71 -8.81 -12.38
CA PHE A 9 9.36 -8.96 -11.85
C PHE A 9 8.98 -7.77 -10.98
N SER A 10 7.77 -7.24 -11.12
CA SER A 10 7.23 -6.32 -10.13
C SER A 10 6.97 -7.06 -8.81
N GLU A 11 6.92 -6.33 -7.70
CA GLU A 11 6.55 -6.91 -6.40
C GLU A 11 5.13 -7.50 -6.44
N GLU A 12 4.24 -6.89 -7.23
CA GLU A 12 2.84 -7.32 -7.39
C GLU A 12 2.76 -8.66 -8.12
N GLU A 13 3.54 -8.82 -9.20
CA GLU A 13 3.68 -10.09 -9.91
C GLU A 13 4.29 -11.15 -8.98
N ALA A 14 5.36 -10.81 -8.26
CA ALA A 14 6.00 -11.72 -7.31
C ALA A 14 5.03 -12.16 -6.19
N SER A 15 4.24 -11.22 -5.65
CA SER A 15 3.22 -11.50 -4.64
C SER A 15 2.11 -12.40 -5.17
N ALA A 16 1.59 -12.12 -6.36
CA ALA A 16 0.58 -12.95 -7.01
C ALA A 16 1.09 -14.38 -7.24
N LEU A 17 2.36 -14.53 -7.65
CA LEU A 17 3.00 -15.82 -7.85
C LEU A 17 3.23 -16.58 -6.53
N ILE A 18 3.69 -15.90 -5.47
CA ILE A 18 3.82 -16.48 -4.12
C ILE A 18 2.45 -16.96 -3.63
N LEU A 19 1.41 -16.15 -3.77
CA LEU A 19 0.05 -16.51 -3.35
C LEU A 19 -0.50 -17.69 -4.15
N SER A 20 -0.26 -17.71 -5.46
CA SER A 20 -0.63 -18.84 -6.32
C SER A 20 0.08 -20.13 -5.88
N HIS A 21 1.39 -20.04 -5.58
CA HIS A 21 2.18 -21.17 -5.09
C HIS A 21 1.66 -21.69 -3.74
N LEU A 22 1.35 -20.78 -2.80
CA LEU A 22 0.81 -21.13 -1.49
C LEU A 22 -0.58 -21.79 -1.57
N ARG A 23 -1.45 -21.34 -2.49
CA ARG A 23 -2.82 -21.87 -2.67
C ARG A 23 -2.87 -23.22 -3.38
N ASN A 24 -2.13 -23.34 -4.48
CA ASN A 24 -2.19 -24.51 -5.34
C ASN A 24 -1.35 -25.67 -4.80
N GLY A 25 -0.60 -25.43 -3.72
CA GLY A 25 0.36 -26.37 -3.20
C GLY A 25 1.57 -26.52 -4.13
N LYS A 26 2.51 -27.32 -3.66
CA LYS A 26 3.84 -27.47 -4.26
C LYS A 26 3.74 -28.07 -5.67
N LYS A 27 3.79 -27.22 -6.70
CA LYS A 27 4.25 -27.63 -8.03
C LYS A 27 5.77 -27.49 -8.05
N GLY A 28 6.46 -28.42 -7.38
CA GLY A 28 7.91 -28.45 -7.33
C GLY A 28 8.41 -29.88 -7.42
N ASP A 29 9.53 -30.07 -8.11
CA ASP A 29 10.27 -31.34 -8.18
C ASP A 29 10.37 -31.95 -6.76
N PRO A 30 9.97 -33.22 -6.54
CA PRO A 30 10.11 -33.89 -5.24
C PRO A 30 11.55 -33.91 -4.70
N ASN A 31 12.55 -33.60 -5.53
CA ASN A 31 13.94 -33.44 -5.12
C ASN A 31 14.28 -32.06 -4.54
N ASN A 32 13.40 -31.07 -4.67
CA ASN A 32 13.65 -29.71 -4.18
C ASN A 32 13.13 -29.59 -2.74
N SER A 33 14.02 -29.79 -1.77
CA SER A 33 13.64 -29.76 -0.35
C SER A 33 13.27 -28.33 0.08
N ASP A 34 12.02 -28.08 0.43
CA ASP A 34 11.59 -26.80 1.04
C ASP A 34 12.09 -26.62 2.49
N TYR A 35 12.96 -27.51 2.96
CA TYR A 35 13.52 -27.55 4.30
C TYR A 35 12.45 -27.45 5.41
N GLY A 36 11.23 -27.94 5.16
CA GLY A 36 10.12 -27.88 6.12
C GLY A 36 9.36 -26.55 6.17
N ASN A 37 9.61 -25.64 5.22
CA ASN A 37 8.87 -24.38 5.11
C ASN A 37 7.60 -24.54 4.24
N ASP A 38 6.57 -23.73 4.51
CA ASP A 38 5.41 -23.60 3.63
C ASP A 38 5.75 -22.84 2.33
N LEU A 39 6.74 -21.93 2.40
CA LEU A 39 7.25 -21.14 1.28
C LEU A 39 8.78 -21.10 1.32
N TYR A 40 9.43 -21.43 0.21
CA TYR A 40 10.86 -21.25 0.02
C TYR A 40 11.11 -20.44 -1.26
N ILE A 41 11.59 -19.21 -1.11
CA ILE A 41 11.65 -18.22 -2.22
C ILE A 41 12.40 -18.74 -3.45
N PRO A 42 13.59 -19.38 -3.33
CA PRO A 42 14.27 -19.96 -4.49
C PRO A 42 13.41 -20.94 -5.28
N ASN A 43 12.57 -21.75 -4.61
CA ASN A 43 11.73 -22.74 -5.28
C ASN A 43 10.57 -22.07 -6.04
N VAL A 44 10.02 -20.99 -5.50
CA VAL A 44 8.98 -20.21 -6.20
C VAL A 44 9.54 -19.49 -7.42
N VAL A 45 10.73 -18.89 -7.30
CA VAL A 45 11.41 -18.24 -8.43
C VAL A 45 11.71 -19.26 -9.54
N LEU A 46 12.21 -20.44 -9.19
CA LEU A 46 12.46 -21.52 -10.15
C LEU A 46 11.17 -22.02 -10.82
N ALA A 47 10.10 -22.25 -10.06
CA ALA A 47 8.82 -22.68 -10.61
C ALA A 47 8.23 -21.63 -11.59
N CYS A 48 8.33 -20.35 -11.24
CA CYS A 48 7.91 -19.26 -12.13
C CYS A 48 8.74 -19.22 -13.43
N LEU A 49 10.06 -19.42 -13.33
CA LEU A 49 10.92 -19.49 -14.51
C LEU A 49 10.54 -20.61 -15.47
N ASP A 50 10.20 -21.79 -14.93
CA ASP A 50 9.77 -22.92 -15.74
C ASP A 50 8.45 -22.60 -16.48
N GLU A 51 7.52 -21.90 -15.84
CA GLU A 51 6.26 -21.47 -16.45
C GLU A 51 6.49 -20.43 -17.57
N VAL A 52 7.29 -19.40 -17.31
CA VAL A 52 7.66 -18.38 -18.32
C VAL A 52 8.39 -19.02 -19.49
N GLN A 53 9.30 -19.97 -19.22
CA GLN A 53 10.02 -20.69 -20.27
C GLN A 53 9.08 -21.56 -21.10
N ALA A 54 8.13 -22.24 -20.46
CA ALA A 54 7.13 -23.05 -21.15
C ALA A 54 6.21 -22.21 -22.04
N GLU A 55 5.80 -21.03 -21.59
CA GLU A 55 5.01 -20.09 -22.38
C GLU A 55 5.78 -19.54 -23.58
N TRP A 56 7.02 -19.10 -23.38
CA TRP A 56 7.87 -18.62 -24.46
C TRP A 56 8.08 -19.69 -25.54
N ARG A 57 8.32 -20.95 -25.15
CA ARG A 57 8.45 -22.09 -26.09
C ARG A 57 7.17 -22.32 -26.88
N ARG A 58 6.00 -22.18 -26.27
CA ARG A 58 4.70 -22.31 -26.96
C ARG A 58 4.50 -21.21 -28.01
N GLN A 59 4.97 -19.99 -27.73
CA GLN A 59 4.85 -18.85 -28.63
C GLN A 59 5.90 -18.83 -29.75
N ASN A 60 7.07 -19.47 -29.55
CA ASN A 60 8.22 -19.43 -30.47
C ASN A 60 8.57 -20.81 -31.02
N VAL A 61 7.57 -21.54 -31.51
CA VAL A 61 7.76 -22.88 -32.10
C VAL A 61 8.72 -22.82 -33.30
N GLY A 62 9.80 -23.60 -33.25
CA GLY A 62 10.81 -23.66 -34.32
C GLY A 62 12.06 -22.79 -34.10
N VAL A 63 12.06 -21.94 -33.07
CA VAL A 63 13.29 -21.28 -32.60
C VAL A 63 14.09 -22.28 -31.77
N GLY A 64 15.39 -22.43 -32.06
CA GLY A 64 16.28 -23.34 -31.33
C GLY A 64 16.33 -23.09 -29.82
N MET A 65 16.93 -24.01 -29.07
CA MET A 65 16.93 -23.96 -27.59
C MET A 65 17.54 -22.64 -27.07
N VAL A 66 16.69 -21.77 -26.51
CA VAL A 66 17.09 -20.55 -25.80
C VAL A 66 17.06 -20.82 -24.30
N ARG A 67 18.20 -20.58 -23.63
CA ARG A 67 18.27 -20.57 -22.17
C ARG A 67 17.91 -19.16 -21.69
N LEU A 68 16.83 -19.07 -20.94
CA LEU A 68 16.52 -17.86 -20.19
C LEU A 68 17.53 -17.80 -19.05
N GLU A 69 18.44 -16.82 -19.10
CA GLU A 69 19.28 -16.47 -17.96
C GLU A 69 18.54 -15.37 -17.22
N LEU A 70 17.93 -15.75 -16.10
CA LEU A 70 17.42 -14.78 -15.15
C LEU A 70 18.62 -14.22 -14.39
N ASP A 71 18.68 -12.91 -14.23
CA ASP A 71 19.46 -12.36 -13.12
C ASP A 71 18.74 -12.79 -11.84
N THR A 72 19.20 -13.91 -11.28
CA THR A 72 18.64 -14.52 -10.07
C THR A 72 18.72 -13.56 -8.89
N GLN A 73 19.71 -12.67 -8.87
CA GLN A 73 19.87 -11.70 -7.79
C GLN A 73 18.79 -10.62 -7.90
N THR A 74 18.70 -9.93 -9.03
CA THR A 74 17.74 -8.83 -9.23
C THR A 74 16.28 -9.28 -9.15
N ASN A 75 15.96 -10.48 -9.63
CA ASN A 75 14.60 -11.00 -9.58
C ASN A 75 14.23 -11.59 -8.23
N SER A 76 15.20 -12.06 -7.44
CA SER A 76 14.90 -12.55 -6.09
C SER A 76 14.42 -11.43 -5.16
N GLU A 77 14.91 -10.20 -5.34
CA GLU A 77 14.53 -9.03 -4.52
C GLU A 77 13.01 -8.84 -4.44
N SER A 78 12.32 -8.79 -5.59
CA SER A 78 10.87 -8.58 -5.64
C SER A 78 10.08 -9.69 -4.92
N PHE A 79 10.59 -10.92 -4.91
CA PHE A 79 9.98 -12.03 -4.17
C PHE A 79 10.25 -11.95 -2.68
N TYR A 80 11.44 -11.51 -2.27
CA TYR A 80 11.75 -11.27 -0.86
C TYR A 80 10.92 -10.11 -0.30
N ASP A 81 10.77 -9.02 -1.04
CA ASP A 81 9.94 -7.88 -0.66
C ASP A 81 8.48 -8.30 -0.51
N ALA A 82 7.94 -9.03 -1.49
CA ALA A 82 6.60 -9.59 -1.44
C ALA A 82 6.39 -10.54 -0.24
N ALA A 83 7.37 -11.40 0.07
CA ALA A 83 7.30 -12.29 1.23
C ALA A 83 7.33 -11.52 2.56
N TRP A 84 8.18 -10.49 2.67
CA TRP A 84 8.23 -9.63 3.84
C TRP A 84 6.97 -8.80 4.02
N SER A 85 6.39 -8.33 2.92
CA SER A 85 5.07 -7.71 2.88
C SER A 85 4.03 -8.62 3.53
N LEU A 86 3.94 -9.89 3.10
CA LEU A 86 3.04 -10.87 3.69
C LEU A 86 3.35 -11.16 5.17
N CYS A 87 4.63 -11.06 5.59
CA CYS A 87 4.99 -11.12 7.00
C CYS A 87 4.48 -9.93 7.81
N THR A 88 4.57 -8.71 7.28
CA THR A 88 4.05 -7.51 7.96
C THR A 88 2.53 -7.54 8.12
N ARG A 89 1.83 -8.26 7.22
CA ARG A 89 0.38 -8.53 7.31
C ARG A 89 0.03 -9.68 8.25
N GLY A 90 1.03 -10.33 8.87
CA GLY A 90 0.84 -11.49 9.74
C GLY A 90 0.42 -12.77 9.02
N ILE A 91 0.43 -12.80 7.68
CA ILE A 91 0.07 -13.97 6.86
C ILE A 91 1.21 -14.99 6.90
N LEU A 92 2.43 -14.52 6.70
CA LEU A 92 3.65 -15.31 6.81
C LEU A 92 4.42 -14.97 8.08
N ARG A 93 5.31 -15.87 8.49
CA ARG A 93 6.39 -15.59 9.43
C ARG A 93 7.68 -16.20 8.90
N PRO A 94 8.84 -15.63 9.22
CA PRO A 94 10.11 -16.27 8.92
C PRO A 94 10.13 -17.70 9.46
N GLY A 95 10.53 -18.64 8.60
CA GLY A 95 10.63 -20.04 8.96
C GLY A 95 11.74 -20.28 9.98
N ILE A 96 11.45 -21.04 11.03
CA ILE A 96 12.47 -21.59 11.92
C ILE A 96 12.74 -23.02 11.49
N THR A 97 13.87 -23.24 10.82
CA THR A 97 14.18 -24.55 10.25
C THR A 97 14.71 -25.53 11.30
N ILE A 98 15.32 -25.03 12.39
CA ILE A 98 15.92 -25.85 13.45
C ILE A 98 15.80 -25.15 14.81
N THR A 99 15.15 -25.78 15.79
CA THR A 99 15.13 -25.33 17.18
C THR A 99 16.50 -25.62 17.83
N GLY A 100 17.15 -24.61 18.41
CA GLY A 100 18.34 -24.82 19.26
C GLY A 100 19.71 -24.83 18.55
N ARG A 101 19.83 -24.30 17.33
CA ARG A 101 21.13 -24.02 16.70
C ARG A 101 21.21 -22.57 16.21
N GLN A 102 22.31 -21.87 16.52
CA GLN A 102 22.73 -20.72 15.72
C GLN A 102 23.25 -21.25 14.37
N PHE A 103 22.82 -20.63 13.28
CA PHE A 103 23.17 -21.06 11.93
C PHE A 103 24.65 -20.77 11.62
N GLU A 104 25.38 -21.79 11.20
CA GLU A 104 26.69 -21.69 10.55
C GLU A 104 26.56 -22.12 9.08
N TYR A 105 26.00 -21.29 8.21
CA TYR A 105 26.28 -21.38 6.77
C TYR A 105 25.85 -20.11 6.01
N ALA A 106 26.82 -19.51 5.32
CA ALA A 106 26.74 -18.21 4.65
C ALA A 106 26.08 -18.26 3.25
N GLY A 107 24.92 -18.93 3.12
CA GLY A 107 24.32 -19.20 1.81
C GLY A 107 22.99 -18.50 1.54
N VAL A 108 21.94 -18.83 2.31
CA VAL A 108 20.57 -18.38 2.01
C VAL A 108 19.77 -18.22 3.31
N ILE A 109 20.22 -17.30 4.16
CA ILE A 109 19.49 -16.94 5.39
C ILE A 109 18.23 -16.15 4.98
N GLY A 110 17.06 -16.52 5.53
CA GLY A 110 15.82 -15.76 5.33
C GLY A 110 15.00 -16.10 4.08
N ALA A 111 15.30 -17.19 3.36
CA ALA A 111 14.52 -17.65 2.21
C ALA A 111 13.27 -18.47 2.54
N GLY A 112 13.18 -19.00 3.77
CA GLY A 112 12.08 -19.85 4.21
C GLY A 112 11.05 -19.08 5.01
N PHE A 113 9.77 -19.27 4.71
CA PHE A 113 8.64 -18.69 5.42
C PHE A 113 7.57 -19.74 5.71
N ASN A 114 6.87 -19.58 6.82
CA ASN A 114 5.76 -20.43 7.23
C ASN A 114 4.48 -19.62 7.30
N LEU A 115 3.37 -20.24 6.93
CA LEU A 115 2.04 -19.68 7.12
C LEU A 115 1.71 -19.65 8.61
N THR A 116 1.21 -18.51 9.07
CA THR A 116 0.60 -18.40 10.41
C THR A 116 -0.79 -19.05 10.40
N PRO A 117 -1.40 -19.32 11.57
CA PRO A 117 -2.80 -19.74 11.62
C PRO A 117 -3.73 -18.76 10.90
N TYR A 118 -3.51 -17.45 11.09
CA TYR A 118 -4.21 -16.39 10.38
C TYR A 118 -4.00 -16.47 8.87
N GLY A 119 -2.76 -16.64 8.41
CA GLY A 119 -2.46 -16.74 6.98
C GLY A 119 -3.15 -17.92 6.30
N ARG A 120 -3.30 -19.06 6.98
CA ARG A 120 -4.04 -20.22 6.45
C ARG A 120 -5.53 -19.93 6.31
N GLN A 121 -6.13 -19.29 7.33
CA GLN A 121 -7.53 -18.86 7.29
C GLN A 121 -7.74 -17.84 6.17
N TRP A 122 -6.91 -16.80 6.12
CA TRP A 122 -6.94 -15.75 5.10
C TRP A 122 -6.85 -16.32 3.67
N LEU A 123 -5.95 -17.28 3.43
CA LEU A 123 -5.83 -17.94 2.12
C LEU A 123 -7.08 -18.74 1.72
N SER A 124 -7.87 -19.23 2.70
CA SER A 124 -9.08 -20.02 2.46
C SER A 124 -10.33 -19.17 2.23
N GLU A 125 -10.35 -17.94 2.77
CA GLU A 125 -11.50 -17.03 2.71
C GLU A 125 -11.43 -16.08 1.52
N VAL A 126 -10.22 -15.63 1.15
CA VAL A 126 -10.03 -14.67 0.06
C VAL A 126 -10.06 -15.38 -1.30
N SER A 127 -11.14 -15.17 -2.06
CA SER A 127 -11.27 -15.68 -3.42
C SER A 127 -10.65 -14.70 -4.44
N GLY A 128 -9.49 -15.06 -5.00
CA GLY A 128 -8.87 -14.33 -6.10
C GLY A 128 -7.58 -13.59 -5.75
N TYR A 129 -7.07 -12.84 -6.72
CA TYR A 129 -5.87 -12.00 -6.59
C TYR A 129 -6.22 -10.66 -5.91
N GLU A 130 -6.89 -10.69 -4.76
CA GLU A 130 -7.03 -9.51 -3.88
C GLU A 130 -5.69 -9.20 -3.18
N CYS A 131 -4.63 -9.12 -3.96
CA CYS A 131 -3.55 -8.23 -3.63
C CYS A 131 -3.98 -6.94 -4.30
N ILE A 132 -4.58 -5.99 -3.56
CA ILE A 132 -4.68 -4.62 -4.09
C ILE A 132 -3.23 -4.22 -4.38
N PRO A 133 -2.84 -4.16 -5.66
CA PRO A 133 -1.47 -3.90 -6.02
C PRO A 133 -1.28 -2.41 -5.77
N SER A 134 -0.51 -2.11 -4.74
CA SER A 134 0.04 -0.79 -4.58
C SER A 134 1.49 -1.02 -4.24
N GLU A 135 2.35 -0.99 -5.26
CA GLU A 135 3.79 -0.74 -5.14
C GLU A 135 4.12 -0.19 -3.75
N PHE A 136 4.91 -0.93 -2.96
CA PHE A 136 5.08 -0.61 -1.56
C PHE A 136 5.58 0.82 -1.37
N GLY A 137 4.80 1.60 -0.63
CA GLY A 137 5.11 2.99 -0.38
C GLY A 137 4.74 3.95 -1.51
N ARG A 138 4.16 3.52 -2.63
CA ARG A 138 3.73 4.41 -3.72
C ARG A 138 2.69 5.43 -3.26
N PHE A 139 1.67 5.01 -2.51
CA PHE A 139 0.73 5.96 -1.90
C PHE A 139 1.41 6.93 -0.94
N SER A 140 2.35 6.42 -0.13
CA SER A 140 3.16 7.23 0.79
C SER A 140 3.97 8.29 0.04
N GLN A 141 4.62 7.92 -1.08
CA GLN A 141 5.37 8.82 -1.95
C GLN A 141 4.46 9.84 -2.62
N LEU A 142 3.33 9.40 -3.21
CA LEU A 142 2.37 10.28 -3.88
C LEU A 142 1.84 11.36 -2.92
N LEU A 143 1.45 10.96 -1.70
CA LEU A 143 1.04 11.92 -0.66
C LEU A 143 2.19 12.83 -0.23
N ALA A 144 3.41 12.28 -0.09
CA ALA A 144 4.58 13.06 0.32
C ALA A 144 4.95 14.17 -0.68
N THR A 145 4.60 14.05 -1.97
CA THR A 145 4.84 15.10 -2.97
C THR A 145 4.18 16.44 -2.60
N HIS A 146 3.09 16.40 -1.84
CA HIS A 146 2.35 17.61 -1.44
C HIS A 146 2.77 18.15 -0.05
N ALA A 147 3.72 17.50 0.64
CA ALA A 147 4.13 17.86 1.99
C ALA A 147 4.68 19.28 2.11
N GLN A 148 5.42 19.75 1.10
CA GLN A 148 5.97 21.11 1.08
C GLN A 148 4.87 22.18 1.18
N ARG A 149 3.70 21.90 0.60
CA ARG A 149 2.59 22.85 0.56
C ARG A 149 1.76 22.83 1.84
N PHE A 150 1.52 21.65 2.40
CA PHE A 150 0.59 21.45 3.52
C PHE A 150 1.28 21.28 4.89
N GLY A 151 2.61 21.32 4.91
CA GLY A 151 3.43 21.31 6.11
C GLY A 151 3.56 19.96 6.82
N ASP A 152 4.35 19.96 7.90
CA ASP A 152 4.75 18.75 8.64
C ASP A 152 3.56 18.00 9.24
N GLY A 153 2.52 18.74 9.68
CA GLY A 153 1.30 18.14 10.23
C GLY A 153 0.58 17.25 9.21
N TYR A 154 0.48 17.70 7.95
CA TYR A 154 -0.05 16.89 6.87
C TYR A 154 0.85 15.69 6.59
N GLN A 155 2.17 15.90 6.50
CA GLN A 155 3.11 14.83 6.21
C GLN A 155 2.99 13.71 7.24
N VAL A 156 3.10 14.02 8.54
CA VAL A 156 3.00 13.02 9.60
C VAL A 156 1.68 12.24 9.51
N ARG A 157 0.55 12.93 9.39
CA ARG A 157 -0.79 12.30 9.42
C ARG A 157 -1.08 11.47 8.16
N SER A 158 -0.68 11.96 6.98
CA SER A 158 -0.86 11.23 5.72
C SER A 158 -0.01 9.95 5.67
N GLN A 159 1.22 10.01 6.18
CA GLN A 159 2.08 8.82 6.30
C GLN A 159 1.52 7.82 7.32
N GLU A 160 0.98 8.31 8.44
CA GLU A 160 0.35 7.46 9.44
C GLU A 160 -0.90 6.78 8.91
N ALA A 161 -1.72 7.46 8.09
CA ALA A 161 -2.86 6.84 7.41
C ALA A 161 -2.44 5.63 6.56
N VAL A 162 -1.38 5.78 5.75
CA VAL A 162 -0.85 4.68 4.92
C VAL A 162 -0.33 3.53 5.79
N ARG A 163 0.35 3.82 6.90
CA ARG A 163 0.82 2.80 7.85
C ARG A 163 -0.34 2.06 8.50
N CYS A 164 -1.38 2.77 8.92
CA CYS A 164 -2.58 2.18 9.51
C CYS A 164 -3.29 1.24 8.54
N TYR A 165 -3.42 1.64 7.27
CA TYR A 165 -3.99 0.77 6.22
C TYR A 165 -3.16 -0.51 6.05
N ARG A 166 -1.83 -0.38 5.94
CA ARG A 166 -0.91 -1.52 5.81
C ARG A 166 -0.93 -2.46 7.02
N ALA A 167 -1.22 -1.93 8.21
CA ALA A 167 -1.35 -2.69 9.44
C ALA A 167 -2.76 -3.29 9.63
N HIS A 168 -3.65 -3.20 8.63
CA HIS A 168 -5.04 -3.66 8.72
C HIS A 168 -5.84 -2.99 9.86
N THR A 169 -5.46 -1.76 10.22
CA THR A 169 -6.15 -0.93 11.22
C THR A 169 -7.04 0.09 10.50
N TYR A 170 -8.07 -0.41 9.81
CA TYR A 170 -8.87 0.37 8.85
C TYR A 170 -9.55 1.61 9.45
N LEU A 171 -10.15 1.49 10.65
CA LEU A 171 -10.69 2.64 11.37
C LEU A 171 -9.63 3.74 11.61
N ALA A 172 -8.44 3.35 12.08
CA ALA A 172 -7.35 4.28 12.34
C ALA A 172 -6.85 4.94 11.04
N CYS A 173 -6.81 4.19 9.93
CA CYS A 173 -6.52 4.74 8.61
C CYS A 173 -7.50 5.87 8.24
N CYS A 174 -8.81 5.62 8.35
CA CYS A 174 -9.82 6.62 8.00
C CYS A 174 -9.72 7.86 8.90
N VAL A 175 -9.48 7.68 10.20
CA VAL A 175 -9.26 8.79 11.16
C VAL A 175 -8.05 9.63 10.76
N MET A 176 -6.93 8.99 10.42
CA MET A 176 -5.71 9.69 10.00
C MET A 176 -5.89 10.38 8.64
N CYS A 177 -6.66 9.81 7.72
CA CYS A 177 -7.06 10.49 6.48
C CYS A 177 -7.88 11.76 6.78
N GLY A 178 -8.83 11.67 7.71
CA GLY A 178 -9.57 12.83 8.22
C GLY A 178 -8.65 13.91 8.78
N ALA A 179 -7.73 13.55 9.68
CA ALA A 179 -6.78 14.49 10.28
C ALA A 179 -5.80 15.10 9.25
N ALA A 180 -5.35 14.33 8.26
CA ALA A 180 -4.54 14.83 7.16
C ALA A 180 -5.33 15.83 6.31
N SER A 181 -6.60 15.56 6.01
CA SER A 181 -7.47 16.48 5.27
C SER A 181 -7.67 17.83 5.99
N GLU A 182 -7.73 17.81 7.32
CA GLU A 182 -7.81 19.05 8.10
C GLU A 182 -6.53 19.86 8.04
N SER A 183 -5.38 19.19 7.89
CA SER A 183 -4.09 19.86 7.68
C SER A 183 -4.07 20.62 6.35
N ILE A 184 -4.65 20.03 5.29
CA ILE A 184 -4.82 20.68 3.99
C ILE A 184 -5.72 21.92 4.14
N LEU A 185 -6.90 21.78 4.78
CA LEU A 185 -7.84 22.89 4.99
C LEU A 185 -7.21 24.05 5.76
N LEU A 186 -6.51 23.75 6.87
CA LEU A 186 -5.84 24.77 7.66
C LEU A 186 -4.75 25.46 6.84
N SER A 187 -3.94 24.72 6.11
CA SER A 187 -2.88 25.29 5.25
C SER A 187 -3.44 26.26 4.21
N LEU A 188 -4.53 25.88 3.54
CA LEU A 188 -5.21 26.75 2.58
C LEU A 188 -5.72 28.04 3.23
N ALA A 189 -6.38 27.94 4.39
CA ALA A 189 -6.93 29.10 5.07
C ALA A 189 -5.85 30.03 5.65
N ILE A 190 -4.75 29.46 6.16
CA ILE A 190 -3.58 30.23 6.63
C ILE A 190 -2.98 30.98 5.45
N ALA A 191 -2.74 30.29 4.33
CA ALA A 191 -2.20 30.92 3.12
C ALA A 191 -3.12 32.01 2.56
N LYS A 192 -4.44 31.80 2.59
CA LYS A 192 -5.43 32.78 2.13
C LYS A 192 -5.48 34.05 2.98
N THR A 193 -5.33 33.91 4.29
CA THR A 193 -5.50 35.04 5.22
C THR A 193 -4.19 35.70 5.62
N GLY A 194 -3.07 34.99 5.49
CA GLY A 194 -1.79 35.40 6.06
C GLY A 194 -1.78 35.46 7.60
N ASN A 195 -2.80 34.90 8.27
CA ASN A 195 -2.95 35.01 9.73
C ASN A 195 -3.26 33.65 10.36
N GLU A 196 -2.18 32.94 10.71
CA GLU A 196 -2.27 31.61 11.31
C GLU A 196 -3.00 31.60 12.66
N GLU A 197 -2.68 32.53 13.56
CA GLU A 197 -3.27 32.58 14.90
C GLU A 197 -4.80 32.73 14.85
N ARG A 198 -5.29 33.59 13.95
CA ARG A 198 -6.72 33.77 13.73
C ARG A 198 -7.36 32.49 13.20
N VAL A 199 -6.77 31.86 12.18
CA VAL A 199 -7.31 30.63 11.58
C VAL A 199 -7.40 29.50 12.60
N ILE A 200 -6.36 29.32 13.42
CA ILE A 200 -6.35 28.28 14.47
C ILE A 200 -7.38 28.59 15.56
N THR A 201 -7.49 29.85 15.98
CA THR A 201 -8.52 30.28 16.94
C THR A 201 -9.93 30.02 16.39
N ASP A 202 -10.20 30.42 15.16
CA ASP A 202 -11.50 30.21 14.50
C ASP A 202 -11.83 28.73 14.36
N TYR A 203 -10.86 27.92 13.94
CA TYR A 203 -11.02 26.48 13.75
C TYR A 203 -11.38 25.75 15.05
N ARG A 204 -10.84 26.18 16.20
CA ARG A 204 -11.12 25.59 17.52
C ARG A 204 -12.53 25.89 18.06
N THR A 205 -13.27 26.83 17.46
CA THR A 205 -14.62 27.16 17.91
C THR A 205 -15.66 26.12 17.47
N GLY A 206 -16.86 26.16 18.07
CA GLY A 206 -18.00 25.38 17.58
C GLY A 206 -18.33 25.75 16.12
N LYS A 207 -18.36 24.76 15.23
CA LYS A 207 -18.45 24.92 13.76
C LYS A 207 -17.22 25.57 13.10
N GLY A 208 -16.08 25.62 13.79
CA GLY A 208 -14.84 26.22 13.28
C GLY A 208 -14.45 25.68 11.91
N ARG A 209 -14.55 24.35 11.71
CA ARG A 209 -14.33 23.73 10.41
C ARG A 209 -15.16 24.34 9.28
N SER A 210 -16.49 24.38 9.41
CA SER A 210 -17.36 24.94 8.38
C SER A 210 -17.06 26.43 8.13
N ARG A 211 -16.62 27.16 9.17
CA ARG A 211 -16.14 28.54 9.01
C ARG A 211 -14.86 28.61 8.17
N ILE A 212 -13.90 27.71 8.40
CA ILE A 212 -12.66 27.61 7.60
C ILE A 212 -12.98 27.20 6.15
N GLU A 213 -13.87 26.23 5.94
CA GLU A 213 -14.31 25.83 4.60
C GLU A 213 -14.97 27.01 3.85
N ASN A 214 -15.90 27.72 4.49
CA ASN A 214 -16.54 28.90 3.91
C ASN A 214 -15.54 30.04 3.63
N LEU A 215 -14.54 30.22 4.50
CA LEU A 215 -13.48 31.19 4.29
C LEU A 215 -12.71 30.89 2.99
N ILE A 216 -12.32 29.63 2.76
CA ILE A 216 -11.61 29.20 1.54
C ILE A 216 -12.51 29.36 0.31
N LEU A 217 -13.77 28.94 0.43
CA LEU A 217 -14.75 28.91 -0.66
C LEU A 217 -15.32 30.29 -1.02
N SER A 218 -15.15 31.28 -0.14
CA SER A 218 -15.59 32.65 -0.43
C SER A 218 -14.95 33.15 -1.73
N ASN A 219 -15.79 33.69 -2.62
CA ASN A 219 -15.40 34.18 -3.95
C ASN A 219 -14.85 33.13 -4.93
N GLN A 220 -14.97 31.84 -4.64
CA GLN A 220 -14.65 30.79 -5.61
C GLN A 220 -15.79 30.58 -6.61
N ASN A 221 -15.48 29.98 -7.76
CA ASN A 221 -16.51 29.62 -8.73
C ASN A 221 -17.40 28.46 -8.22
N SER A 222 -18.58 28.29 -8.83
CA SER A 222 -19.57 27.28 -8.41
C SER A 222 -19.03 25.85 -8.44
N HIS A 223 -18.15 25.53 -9.40
CA HIS A 223 -17.55 24.21 -9.50
C HIS A 223 -16.66 23.88 -8.29
N VAL A 224 -15.77 24.80 -7.90
CA VAL A 224 -14.91 24.66 -6.71
C VAL A 224 -15.73 24.60 -5.43
N GLN A 225 -16.80 25.41 -5.33
CA GLN A 225 -17.72 25.39 -4.20
C GLN A 225 -18.46 24.05 -4.05
N GLN A 226 -18.67 23.32 -5.13
CA GLN A 226 -19.28 21.98 -5.10
C GLN A 226 -18.24 20.88 -4.84
N GLU A 227 -17.04 21.01 -5.40
CA GLU A 227 -16.06 19.93 -5.39
C GLU A 227 -15.33 19.80 -4.03
N LEU A 228 -14.90 20.91 -3.44
CA LEU A 228 -14.15 20.88 -2.18
C LEU A 228 -14.93 20.21 -1.03
N PRO A 229 -16.23 20.53 -0.80
CA PRO A 229 -17.01 19.88 0.24
C PRO A 229 -17.17 18.36 0.05
N ASN A 230 -17.11 17.85 -1.18
CA ASN A 230 -17.23 16.41 -1.44
C ASN A 230 -16.04 15.65 -0.85
N TYR A 231 -14.83 16.21 -0.92
CA TYR A 231 -13.66 15.62 -0.28
C TYR A 231 -13.72 15.73 1.24
N THR A 232 -14.12 16.91 1.75
CA THR A 232 -14.06 17.19 3.18
C THR A 232 -15.14 16.43 3.96
N SER A 233 -16.36 16.35 3.45
CA SER A 233 -17.50 15.69 4.10
C SER A 233 -17.25 14.21 4.38
N LEU A 234 -16.81 13.44 3.39
CA LEU A 234 -16.59 12.00 3.53
C LEU A 234 -15.41 11.70 4.47
N LEU A 235 -14.32 12.46 4.40
CA LEU A 235 -13.20 12.33 5.34
C LEU A 235 -13.56 12.77 6.77
N THR A 236 -14.55 13.67 6.92
CA THR A 236 -15.10 14.04 8.24
C THR A 236 -15.90 12.91 8.84
N TYR A 237 -16.74 12.29 8.03
CA TYR A 237 -17.68 11.28 8.46
C TYR A 237 -16.94 10.19 9.25
N TRP A 238 -15.84 9.67 8.70
CA TRP A 238 -15.06 8.63 9.36
C TRP A 238 -14.36 9.07 10.65
N ARG A 239 -13.87 10.32 10.70
CA ARG A 239 -13.25 10.85 11.92
C ARG A 239 -14.28 10.96 13.06
N ASN A 240 -15.50 11.37 12.73
CA ASN A 240 -16.57 11.51 13.71
C ASN A 240 -17.11 10.13 14.13
N ASP A 241 -17.29 9.20 13.18
CA ASP A 241 -17.74 7.82 13.44
C ASP A 241 -16.83 7.13 14.48
N ALA A 242 -15.51 7.28 14.33
CA ALA A 242 -14.53 6.75 15.27
C ALA A 242 -14.65 7.30 16.71
N ALA A 243 -15.26 8.48 16.89
CA ALA A 243 -15.41 9.12 18.19
C ALA A 243 -16.70 8.71 18.93
N HIS A 244 -17.63 8.03 18.26
CA HIS A 244 -18.97 7.76 18.81
C HIS A 244 -19.09 6.45 19.60
N GLY A 245 -18.03 5.65 19.69
CA GLY A 245 -18.00 4.43 20.53
C GLY A 245 -18.95 3.33 20.09
N GLU A 246 -19.66 3.52 18.98
CA GLU A 246 -20.49 2.51 18.34
C GLU A 246 -19.61 1.51 17.57
N GLU A 247 -20.13 0.31 17.36
CA GLU A 247 -19.48 -0.69 16.52
C GLU A 247 -19.45 -0.17 15.07
N THR A 248 -18.25 0.16 14.60
CA THR A 248 -18.03 0.67 13.25
C THR A 248 -18.01 -0.48 12.24
N LYS A 249 -18.61 -0.27 11.07
CA LYS A 249 -18.62 -1.22 9.94
C LYS A 249 -17.53 -0.92 8.90
N ILE A 250 -16.54 -0.10 9.26
CA ILE A 250 -15.42 0.24 8.37
C ILE A 250 -14.59 -1.02 8.09
N SER A 251 -14.54 -1.41 6.82
CA SER A 251 -13.70 -2.47 6.31
C SER A 251 -12.55 -1.89 5.46
N GLU A 252 -11.88 -2.75 4.71
CA GLU A 252 -10.75 -2.37 3.88
C GLU A 252 -11.14 -1.38 2.79
N GLU A 253 -12.33 -1.55 2.22
CA GLU A 253 -12.89 -0.77 1.13
C GLU A 253 -13.05 0.70 1.49
N GLU A 254 -13.61 1.00 2.68
CA GLU A 254 -13.73 2.38 3.18
C GLU A 254 -12.35 3.00 3.44
N ALA A 255 -11.41 2.23 3.98
CA ALA A 255 -10.06 2.73 4.26
C ALA A 255 -9.27 3.01 2.98
N PHE A 256 -9.36 2.12 1.99
CA PHE A 256 -8.75 2.32 0.68
C PHE A 256 -9.37 3.53 -0.04
N THR A 257 -10.71 3.64 -0.02
CA THR A 257 -11.43 4.79 -0.57
C THR A 257 -11.01 6.09 0.11
N SER A 258 -10.81 6.07 1.43
CA SER A 258 -10.34 7.24 2.20
C SER A 258 -8.94 7.68 1.80
N LEU A 259 -8.01 6.75 1.54
CA LEU A 259 -6.67 7.07 1.03
C LEU A 259 -6.73 7.71 -0.36
N ILE A 260 -7.54 7.16 -1.26
CA ILE A 260 -7.74 7.73 -2.61
C ILE A 260 -8.30 9.15 -2.50
N LEU A 261 -9.35 9.34 -1.68
CA LEU A 261 -9.97 10.65 -1.50
C LEU A 261 -9.00 11.67 -0.90
N LEU A 262 -8.17 11.26 0.07
CA LEU A 262 -7.12 12.11 0.62
C LEU A 262 -6.13 12.54 -0.47
N LEU A 263 -5.66 11.61 -1.30
CA LEU A 263 -4.75 11.92 -2.41
C LEU A 263 -5.41 12.86 -3.43
N ARG A 264 -6.66 12.61 -3.80
CA ARG A 264 -7.42 13.48 -4.70
C ARG A 264 -7.62 14.87 -4.12
N PHE A 265 -7.89 14.98 -2.82
CA PHE A 265 -8.04 16.26 -2.16
C PHE A 265 -6.71 17.04 -2.11
N ALA A 266 -5.60 16.34 -1.84
CA ALA A 266 -4.25 16.91 -1.89
C ALA A 266 -3.92 17.45 -3.30
N GLN A 267 -4.13 16.64 -4.34
CA GLN A 267 -3.96 17.04 -5.74
C GLN A 267 -4.84 18.24 -6.10
N PHE A 268 -6.14 18.17 -5.81
CA PHE A 268 -7.10 19.25 -6.09
C PHE A 268 -6.66 20.57 -5.46
N SER A 269 -6.23 20.52 -4.20
CA SER A 269 -5.85 21.70 -3.41
C SER A 269 -4.53 22.29 -3.87
N ASP A 270 -3.56 21.44 -4.22
CA ASP A 270 -2.24 21.88 -4.70
C ASP A 270 -2.33 22.48 -6.11
N ASP A 271 -3.04 21.83 -7.03
CA ASP A 271 -3.27 22.30 -8.41
C ASP A 271 -3.99 23.66 -8.46
N ARG A 272 -4.80 23.96 -7.44
CA ARG A 272 -5.59 25.19 -7.34
C ARG A 272 -5.10 26.12 -6.24
N TRP A 273 -3.91 25.89 -5.71
CA TRP A 273 -3.39 26.62 -4.55
C TRP A 273 -3.54 28.13 -4.69
N ASP A 274 -3.04 28.70 -5.78
CA ASP A 274 -3.09 30.15 -6.03
C ASP A 274 -4.53 30.68 -6.07
N LYS A 275 -5.46 29.93 -6.67
CA LYS A 275 -6.87 30.34 -6.74
C LYS A 275 -7.58 30.28 -5.40
N LEU A 276 -7.26 29.26 -4.59
CA LEU A 276 -7.86 29.04 -3.28
C LEU A 276 -7.32 30.02 -2.23
N THR A 277 -6.08 30.51 -2.44
CA THR A 277 -5.33 31.35 -1.49
C THR A 277 -5.23 32.83 -1.85
N MET A 278 -5.71 33.25 -3.02
CA MET A 278 -6.03 34.66 -3.33
C MET A 278 -7.36 35.08 -2.71
#